data_AF-A0A7S1VJF3-F1
#
_entry.id   AF-A0A7S1VJF3-F1
#
_cell.length_a   1.000
_cell.length_b   1.000
_cell.length_c   1.000
_cell.angle_alpha   90.00
_cell.angle_beta   90.00
_cell.angle_gamma   90.00
#
_symmetry.space_group_name_H-M   'P 1'
#
loop_
_entity.id
_entity.type
_entity.pdbx_description
1 polymer ?
#
loop_
_entity_poly.entity_id
_entity_poly.type
_entity_poly.pdbx_seq_one_letter_code
_entity_poly.pdbx_strand_id
1 'polypeptide(L)'
;GSIKRQQQNATYFKWFLAFTLQFAVGTLYLLVTFVLAVQSDTVIGLCLNFAALSFIAEIDDIAFVLARKGYFTNEAKHTCDEVKRLKTPGVKSYCVRRICFCLVWLGLMIGMGVVVNSQIRGKFQCKKVYAQFGDSFFVNLPLFSGDYEIDPTTRRDWRPVYFEKASDSGSHFRYCSSERAWVFRPAMDVDE
;
A
#
# COMPACT_ATOMS: atom_id res chain seq x y z
N GLY A 1 7.71 30.08 32.60
CA GLY A 1 8.79 30.51 31.68
C GLY A 1 10.17 30.08 32.16
N SER A 2 10.48 28.78 32.11
CA SER A 2 11.76 28.25 32.64
C SER A 2 12.60 27.45 31.63
N ILE A 3 12.34 27.61 30.32
CA ILE A 3 13.11 26.93 29.26
C ILE A 3 14.04 27.92 28.51
N LYS A 4 13.81 29.24 28.63
CA LYS A 4 14.66 30.26 27.98
C LYS A 4 16.06 30.40 28.60
N ARG A 5 16.33 29.84 29.79
CA ARG A 5 17.63 29.99 30.48
C ARG A 5 18.64 28.87 30.23
N GLN A 6 18.24 27.71 29.69
CA GLN A 6 19.13 26.53 29.62
C GLN A 6 19.62 26.20 28.20
N GLN A 7 19.18 26.95 27.18
CA GLN A 7 19.53 26.70 25.78
C GLN A 7 19.68 28.04 25.03
N GLN A 8 20.74 28.79 25.32
CA GLN A 8 21.02 30.10 24.69
C GLN A 8 21.38 29.98 23.19
N ASN A 9 21.65 28.76 22.70
CA ASN A 9 22.00 28.42 21.32
C ASN A 9 20.95 27.54 20.59
N ALA A 10 19.74 27.40 21.13
CA ALA A 10 18.65 26.70 20.44
C ALA A 10 17.95 27.65 19.47
N THR A 11 18.52 27.79 18.27
CA THR A 11 17.91 28.53 17.17
C THR A 11 16.56 27.91 16.82
N TYR A 12 15.53 28.73 16.55
CA TYR A 12 14.21 28.27 16.08
C TYR A 12 14.30 27.29 14.89
N PHE A 13 15.35 27.43 14.08
CA PHE A 13 15.68 26.52 12.99
C PHE A 13 15.91 25.07 13.44
N LYS A 14 16.64 24.82 14.54
CA LYS A 14 16.90 23.45 15.04
C LYS A 14 15.60 22.78 15.49
N TRP A 15 14.73 23.55 16.12
CA TRP A 15 13.42 23.05 16.56
C TRP A 15 12.53 22.73 15.37
N PHE A 16 12.42 23.64 14.40
CA PHE A 16 11.67 23.41 13.17
C PHE A 16 12.21 22.22 12.36
N LEU A 17 13.54 22.09 12.28
CA LEU A 17 14.20 20.97 11.61
C LEU A 17 13.86 19.64 12.28
N ALA A 18 13.93 19.56 13.61
CA ALA A 18 13.58 18.34 14.36
C ALA A 18 12.12 17.94 14.13
N PHE A 19 11.19 18.90 14.17
CA PHE A 19 9.77 18.64 13.87
C PHE A 19 9.56 18.16 12.42
N THR A 20 10.24 18.79 11.47
CA THR A 20 10.17 18.40 10.06
C THR A 20 10.74 17.00 9.84
N LEU A 21 11.86 16.67 10.47
CA LEU A 21 12.48 15.35 10.38
C LEU A 21 11.57 14.27 10.97
N GLN A 22 10.97 14.55 12.14
CA GLN A 22 10.06 13.61 12.79
C GLN A 22 8.77 13.41 11.98
N PHE A 23 8.25 14.47 11.38
CA PHE A 23 7.11 14.38 10.46
C PHE A 23 7.47 13.61 9.17
N ALA A 24 8.67 13.84 8.62
CA ALA A 24 9.16 13.15 7.43
C ALA A 24 9.33 11.65 7.68
N VAL A 25 9.93 11.25 8.82
CA VAL A 25 10.07 9.84 9.21
C VAL A 25 8.71 9.17 9.36
N GLY A 26 7.76 9.83 10.04
CA GLY A 26 6.39 9.31 10.18
C GLY A 26 5.69 9.16 8.83
N THR A 27 5.85 10.15 7.93
CA THR A 27 5.26 10.11 6.58
C THR A 27 5.88 9.01 5.73
N LEU A 28 7.21 8.86 5.77
CA LEU A 28 7.92 7.80 5.05
C LEU A 28 7.50 6.42 5.56
N TYR A 29 7.38 6.24 6.87
CA TYR A 29 6.89 4.99 7.46
C TYR A 29 5.48 4.64 6.98
N LEU A 30 4.57 5.62 6.95
CA LEU A 30 3.21 5.44 6.41
C LEU A 30 3.22 5.10 4.92
N LEU A 31 4.08 5.76 4.13
CA LEU A 31 4.21 5.49 2.71
C LEU A 31 4.75 4.08 2.45
N VAL A 32 5.81 3.67 3.14
CA VAL A 32 6.38 2.32 3.03
C VAL A 32 5.33 1.28 3.41
N THR A 33 4.64 1.49 4.53
CA THR A 33 3.51 0.66 4.98
C THR A 33 2.43 0.54 3.91
N PHE A 34 2.02 1.66 3.30
CA PHE A 34 1.01 1.68 2.24
C PHE A 34 1.46 0.92 0.99
N VAL A 35 2.72 1.12 0.55
CA VAL A 35 3.28 0.41 -0.60
C VAL A 35 3.32 -1.09 -0.35
N LEU A 36 3.80 -1.51 0.81
CA LEU A 36 3.83 -2.92 1.19
C LEU A 36 2.42 -3.51 1.26
N ALA A 37 1.44 -2.72 1.69
CA ALA A 37 0.05 -3.15 1.70
C ALA A 37 -0.53 -3.35 0.29
N VAL A 38 -0.24 -2.43 -0.64
CA VAL A 38 -0.73 -2.52 -2.03
C VAL A 38 -0.05 -3.65 -2.81
N GLN A 39 1.22 -3.95 -2.53
CA GLN A 39 1.97 -5.00 -3.21
C GLN A 39 1.71 -6.41 -2.67
N SER A 40 1.04 -6.54 -1.52
CA SER A 40 0.87 -7.84 -0.89
C SER A 40 -0.28 -8.62 -1.52
N ASP A 41 0.05 -9.75 -2.14
CA ASP A 41 -0.94 -10.66 -2.73
C ASP A 41 -1.69 -11.49 -1.67
N THR A 42 -1.11 -11.64 -0.47
CA THR A 42 -1.69 -12.45 0.61
C THR A 42 -1.61 -11.73 1.96
N VAL A 43 -2.61 -11.97 2.81
CA VAL A 43 -2.64 -11.42 4.19
C VAL A 43 -1.41 -11.85 5.00
N ILE A 44 -0.88 -13.05 4.74
CA ILE A 44 0.33 -13.54 5.41
C ILE A 44 1.55 -12.72 4.99
N GLY A 45 1.70 -12.41 3.69
CA GLY A 45 2.78 -11.55 3.20
C GLY A 45 2.73 -10.15 3.81
N LEU A 46 1.52 -9.61 4.01
CA LEU A 46 1.30 -8.34 4.70
C LEU A 46 1.79 -8.40 6.14
N CYS A 47 1.37 -9.41 6.89
CA CYS A 47 1.79 -9.61 8.28
C CYS A 47 3.31 -9.79 8.39
N LEU A 48 3.93 -10.52 7.46
CA LEU A 48 5.38 -10.74 7.44
C LEU A 48 6.16 -9.44 7.21
N ASN A 49 5.70 -8.63 6.25
CA ASN A 49 6.30 -7.32 5.96
C ASN A 49 6.20 -6.37 7.17
N PHE A 50 5.07 -6.37 7.87
CA PHE A 50 4.93 -5.61 9.12
C PHE A 50 5.79 -6.14 10.26
N ALA A 51 5.88 -7.46 10.40
CA ALA A 51 6.75 -8.09 11.39
C ALA A 51 8.22 -7.74 11.16
N ALA A 52 8.67 -7.74 9.90
CA ALA A 52 10.03 -7.32 9.54
C ALA A 52 10.31 -5.86 9.91
N LEU A 53 9.37 -4.94 9.62
CA LEU A 53 9.50 -3.54 10.03
C LEU A 53 9.52 -3.36 11.55
N SER A 54 8.66 -4.09 12.28
CA SER A 54 8.64 -4.08 13.75
C SER A 54 9.96 -4.60 14.33
N PHE A 55 10.49 -5.68 13.75
CA PHE A 55 11.77 -6.25 14.17
C PHE A 55 12.94 -5.28 13.97
N ILE A 56 12.98 -4.56 12.84
CA ILE A 56 14.00 -3.52 12.61
C ILE A 56 13.89 -2.40 13.65
N ALA A 57 12.67 -1.97 14.01
CA ALA A 57 12.46 -0.97 15.05
C ALA A 57 12.95 -1.46 16.42
N GLU A 58 12.73 -2.73 16.76
CA GLU A 58 13.26 -3.32 18.00
C GLU A 58 14.79 -3.37 18.02
N ILE A 59 15.43 -3.66 16.89
CA ILE A 59 16.90 -3.61 16.78
C ILE A 59 17.43 -2.18 17.02
N ASP A 60 16.77 -1.17 16.47
CA ASP A 60 17.15 0.24 16.68
C ASP A 60 17.05 0.63 18.16
N ASP A 61 15.97 0.23 18.83
CA ASP A 61 15.79 0.44 20.28
C ASP A 61 16.88 -0.26 21.11
N ILE A 62 17.21 -1.51 20.76
CA ILE A 62 18.28 -2.27 21.43
C ILE A 62 19.64 -1.59 21.21
N ALA A 63 19.94 -1.15 19.99
CA ALA A 63 21.16 -0.43 19.66
C ALA A 63 21.29 0.86 20.48
N PHE A 64 20.20 1.61 20.64
CA PHE A 64 20.17 2.80 21.50
C PHE A 64 20.44 2.46 22.97
N VAL A 65 19.85 1.39 23.49
CA VAL A 65 20.11 0.92 24.87
C VAL A 65 21.57 0.49 25.08
N LEU A 66 22.17 -0.17 24.08
CA LEU A 66 23.57 -0.59 24.10
C LEU A 66 24.52 0.62 24.01
N ALA A 67 24.23 1.60 23.16
CA ALA A 67 24.98 2.86 23.07
C ALA A 67 24.99 3.59 24.41
N ARG A 68 23.85 3.66 25.08
CA ARG A 68 23.73 4.25 26.41
C ARG A 68 24.54 3.53 27.48
N LYS A 69 24.59 2.20 27.44
CA LYS A 69 25.41 1.42 28.40
C LYS A 69 26.92 1.59 28.16
N GLY A 70 27.31 2.26 27.06
CA GLY A 70 28.70 2.54 26.72
C GLY A 70 29.37 1.43 25.92
N TYR A 71 28.60 0.51 25.32
CA TYR A 71 29.17 -0.59 24.54
C TYR A 71 29.70 -0.18 23.15
N PHE A 72 29.25 0.95 22.60
CA PHE A 72 29.74 1.45 21.30
C PHE A 72 30.90 2.44 21.46
N THR A 73 30.65 3.61 22.05
CA THR A 73 31.67 4.66 22.20
C THR A 73 31.29 5.62 23.32
N ASN A 74 32.29 6.20 23.99
CA ASN A 74 32.06 7.17 25.06
C ASN A 74 31.35 8.44 24.56
N GLU A 75 31.56 8.84 23.31
CA GLU A 75 30.82 9.95 22.69
C GLU A 75 29.34 9.62 22.50
N ALA A 76 29.02 8.45 21.94
CA ALA A 76 27.63 8.00 21.77
C ALA A 76 26.87 7.94 23.11
N LYS A 77 27.55 7.52 24.18
CA LYS A 77 27.01 7.55 25.54
C LYS A 77 26.68 8.97 26.00
N HIS A 78 27.60 9.92 25.79
CA HIS A 78 27.39 11.33 26.16
C HIS A 78 26.21 11.95 25.42
N THR A 79 26.09 11.71 24.11
CA THR A 79 24.95 12.18 23.30
C THR A 79 23.63 11.56 23.77
N CYS A 80 23.60 10.26 24.09
CA CYS A 80 22.39 9.61 24.61
C CYS A 80 21.95 10.18 25.96
N ASP A 81 22.90 10.46 26.85
CA ASP A 81 22.62 11.06 28.17
C ASP A 81 22.12 12.51 28.04
N GLU A 82 22.62 13.26 27.07
CA GLU A 82 22.15 14.62 26.76
C GLU A 82 20.69 14.61 26.25
N VAL A 83 20.36 13.70 25.32
CA VAL A 83 18.99 13.54 24.80
C VAL A 83 17.99 13.21 25.91
N LYS A 84 18.38 12.42 26.91
CA LYS A 84 17.51 12.07 28.05
C LYS A 84 17.21 13.25 28.98
N ARG A 85 18.14 14.21 29.09
CA ARG A 85 17.97 15.43 29.91
C ARG A 85 17.03 16.44 29.25
N LEU A 86 16.84 16.35 27.94
CA LEU A 86 15.90 17.19 27.20
C LEU A 86 14.47 16.75 27.50
N LYS A 87 13.84 17.42 28.48
CA LYS A 87 12.41 17.28 28.75
C LYS A 87 11.65 17.94 27.61
N THR A 88 11.00 17.15 26.75
CA THR A 88 10.15 17.67 25.68
C THR A 88 9.01 18.49 26.30
N PRO A 89 8.77 19.72 25.84
CA PRO A 89 7.62 20.49 26.30
C PRO A 89 6.35 19.76 25.87
N GLY A 90 5.63 19.21 26.85
CA GLY A 90 4.37 18.50 26.62
C GLY A 90 3.27 19.48 26.20
N VAL A 91 3.18 19.75 24.89
CA VAL A 91 2.07 20.52 24.33
C VAL A 91 0.84 19.61 24.30
N LYS A 92 0.00 19.68 25.34
CA LYS A 92 -1.21 18.85 25.50
C LYS A 92 -2.38 19.35 24.65
N SER A 93 -2.19 19.57 23.35
CA SER A 93 -3.32 19.88 22.47
C SER A 93 -3.93 18.59 21.91
N TYR A 94 -4.83 17.99 22.69
CA TYR A 94 -5.58 16.80 22.30
C TYR A 94 -6.36 17.02 20.99
N CYS A 95 -6.85 18.25 20.76
CA CYS A 95 -7.59 18.61 19.56
C CYS A 95 -6.71 18.61 18.32
N VAL A 96 -5.54 19.27 18.38
CA VAL A 96 -4.58 19.28 17.25
C VAL A 96 -4.12 17.88 16.91
N ARG A 97 -3.81 17.06 17.93
CA ARG A 97 -3.44 15.66 17.72
C ARG A 97 -4.54 14.89 16.99
N ARG A 98 -5.80 15.01 17.43
CA ARG A 98 -6.95 14.35 16.77
C ARG A 98 -7.12 14.82 15.32
N ILE A 99 -7.02 16.12 15.05
CA ILE A 99 -7.12 16.67 13.70
C ILE A 99 -6.02 16.09 12.81
N CYS A 100 -4.76 16.04 13.28
CA CYS A 100 -3.67 15.44 12.52
C CYS A 100 -3.93 13.96 12.20
N PHE A 101 -4.42 13.17 13.17
CA PHE A 101 -4.80 11.77 12.93
C PHE A 101 -5.93 11.65 11.89
N CYS A 102 -6.96 12.49 11.98
CA CYS A 102 -8.05 12.50 11.00
C CYS A 102 -7.55 12.85 9.59
N LEU A 103 -6.67 13.84 9.46
CA LEU A 103 -6.09 14.23 8.16
C LEU A 103 -5.26 13.11 7.54
N VAL A 104 -4.41 12.45 8.33
CA VAL A 104 -3.62 11.30 7.88
C VAL A 104 -4.53 10.15 7.45
N TRP A 105 -5.54 9.84 8.26
CA TRP A 105 -6.51 8.78 7.95
C TRP A 105 -7.29 9.08 6.66
N LEU A 106 -7.78 10.30 6.49
CA LEU A 106 -8.45 10.74 5.26
C LEU A 106 -7.51 10.62 4.05
N GLY A 107 -6.25 11.03 4.18
CA GLY A 107 -5.25 10.90 3.13
C GLY A 107 -5.03 9.45 2.70
N LEU A 108 -4.91 8.52 3.66
CA LEU A 108 -4.78 7.09 3.37
C LEU A 108 -6.03 6.51 2.70
N MET A 109 -7.23 6.89 3.16
CA MET A 109 -8.49 6.45 2.56
C MET A 109 -8.67 6.95 1.12
N ILE A 110 -8.29 8.22 0.85
CA ILE A 110 -8.28 8.76 -0.51
C ILE A 110 -7.29 7.98 -1.38
N GLY A 111 -6.08 7.74 -0.89
CA GLY A 111 -5.06 6.95 -1.60
C GLY A 111 -5.57 5.54 -1.96
N MET A 112 -6.13 4.82 -1.00
CA MET A 112 -6.74 3.51 -1.23
C MET A 112 -7.91 3.59 -2.23
N GLY A 113 -8.78 4.59 -2.11
CA GLY A 113 -9.89 4.80 -3.04
C GLY A 113 -9.43 5.00 -4.48
N VAL A 114 -8.35 5.76 -4.70
CA VAL A 114 -7.76 5.97 -6.03
C VAL A 114 -7.20 4.66 -6.60
N VAL A 115 -6.50 3.87 -5.78
CA VAL A 115 -5.94 2.57 -6.20
C VAL A 115 -7.06 1.60 -6.56
N VAL A 116 -8.07 1.45 -5.69
CA VAL A 116 -9.22 0.56 -5.92
C VAL A 116 -10.00 0.99 -7.17
N ASN A 117 -10.26 2.28 -7.34
CA ASN A 117 -10.91 2.79 -8.55
C ASN A 117 -10.08 2.49 -9.81
N SER A 118 -8.76 2.58 -9.72
CA SER A 118 -7.85 2.23 -10.83
C SER A 118 -7.81 0.73 -11.13
N GLN A 119 -7.95 -0.13 -10.11
CA GLN A 119 -8.09 -1.58 -10.27
C GLN A 119 -9.43 -1.95 -10.91
N ILE A 120 -10.54 -1.34 -10.47
CA ILE A 120 -11.87 -1.57 -11.05
C ILE A 120 -11.92 -1.16 -12.51
N ARG A 121 -11.32 -0.01 -12.85
CA ARG A 121 -11.20 0.49 -14.24
C ARG A 121 -10.31 -0.38 -15.13
N GLY A 122 -9.66 -1.41 -14.59
CA GLY A 122 -8.82 -2.32 -15.35
C GLY A 122 -7.45 -1.78 -15.72
N LYS A 123 -7.00 -0.64 -15.17
CA LYS A 123 -5.70 -0.04 -15.52
C LYS A 123 -4.53 -0.97 -15.18
N PHE A 124 -4.70 -1.78 -14.15
CA PHE A 124 -3.70 -2.75 -13.67
C PHE A 124 -3.99 -4.19 -14.09
N GLN A 125 -5.00 -4.43 -14.94
CA GLN A 125 -5.29 -5.77 -15.42
C GLN A 125 -4.39 -6.14 -16.61
N CYS A 126 -4.14 -7.43 -16.78
CA CYS A 126 -3.38 -7.95 -17.93
C CYS A 126 -4.08 -7.56 -19.22
N LYS A 127 -3.35 -7.00 -20.19
CA LYS A 127 -3.94 -6.63 -21.49
C LYS A 127 -4.29 -7.83 -22.36
N LYS A 128 -3.64 -8.97 -22.08
CA LYS A 128 -3.81 -10.23 -22.78
C LYS A 128 -3.92 -11.36 -21.77
N VAL A 129 -4.81 -12.30 -22.04
CA VAL A 129 -4.97 -13.53 -21.26
C VAL A 129 -5.04 -14.69 -22.24
N TYR A 130 -4.23 -15.71 -22.02
CA TYR A 130 -4.33 -16.97 -22.74
C TYR A 130 -5.27 -17.89 -21.96
N ALA A 131 -6.31 -18.38 -22.61
CA ALA A 131 -7.23 -19.35 -22.04
C ALA A 131 -7.14 -20.66 -22.80
N GLN A 132 -7.01 -21.77 -22.07
CA GLN A 132 -7.02 -23.11 -22.62
C GLN A 132 -8.16 -23.89 -21.96
N PHE A 133 -9.10 -24.36 -22.78
CA PHE A 133 -10.23 -25.15 -22.31
C PHE A 133 -9.97 -26.64 -22.56
N GLY A 134 -10.31 -27.46 -21.55
CA GLY A 134 -10.32 -28.91 -21.69
C GLY A 134 -11.58 -29.42 -22.39
N ASP A 135 -11.53 -30.69 -22.81
CA ASP A 135 -12.61 -31.41 -23.49
C ASP A 135 -13.47 -32.26 -22.54
N SER A 136 -13.18 -32.26 -21.24
CA SER A 136 -13.76 -33.21 -20.27
C SER A 136 -15.26 -33.05 -20.03
N PHE A 137 -15.82 -31.85 -20.24
CA PHE A 137 -17.25 -31.56 -20.02
C PHE A 137 -18.00 -31.19 -21.30
N PHE A 138 -17.36 -30.46 -22.20
CA PHE A 138 -17.95 -30.01 -23.45
C PHE A 138 -16.94 -30.18 -24.59
N VAL A 139 -17.30 -30.93 -25.62
CA VAL A 139 -16.43 -31.25 -26.76
C VAL A 139 -16.05 -29.99 -27.57
N ASN A 140 -16.89 -28.97 -27.56
CA ASN A 140 -16.68 -27.74 -28.33
C ASN A 140 -15.87 -26.67 -27.58
N LEU A 141 -15.64 -26.84 -26.27
CA LEU A 141 -14.92 -25.84 -25.46
C LEU A 141 -13.46 -25.61 -25.92
N PRO A 142 -12.70 -26.67 -26.29
CA PRO A 142 -11.34 -26.51 -26.79
C PRO A 142 -11.22 -25.59 -28.01
N LEU A 143 -12.27 -25.47 -28.85
CA LEU A 143 -12.29 -24.58 -30.02
C LEU A 143 -12.14 -23.10 -29.67
N PHE A 144 -12.46 -22.72 -28.43
CA PHE A 144 -12.31 -21.36 -27.93
C PHE A 144 -10.98 -21.13 -27.19
N SER A 145 -10.03 -22.06 -27.28
CA SER A 145 -8.72 -21.89 -26.65
C SER A 145 -7.86 -20.93 -27.49
N GLY A 146 -7.33 -19.89 -26.85
CA GLY A 146 -6.58 -18.87 -27.58
C GLY A 146 -6.21 -17.65 -26.75
N ASP A 147 -5.69 -16.64 -27.45
CA ASP A 147 -5.34 -15.34 -26.88
C ASP A 147 -6.55 -14.40 -26.89
N TYR A 148 -6.87 -13.89 -25.71
CA TYR A 148 -7.91 -12.89 -25.50
C TYR A 148 -7.27 -11.54 -25.16
N GLU A 149 -7.66 -10.47 -25.86
CA GLU A 149 -7.14 -9.12 -25.65
C GLU A 149 -8.25 -8.19 -25.11
N ILE A 150 -7.87 -7.25 -24.24
CA ILE A 150 -8.81 -6.22 -23.77
C ILE A 150 -9.12 -5.26 -24.91
N ASP A 151 -10.41 -5.11 -25.22
CA ASP A 151 -10.89 -3.98 -26.02
C ASP A 151 -11.07 -2.75 -25.12
N PRO A 152 -10.34 -1.64 -25.35
CA PRO A 152 -10.46 -0.44 -24.52
C PRO A 152 -11.82 0.25 -24.65
N THR A 153 -12.55 0.00 -25.74
CA THR A 153 -13.82 0.67 -26.06
C THR A 153 -15.01 -0.02 -25.41
N THR A 154 -14.99 -1.35 -25.33
CA THR A 154 -16.09 -2.12 -24.78
C THR A 154 -15.92 -2.37 -23.28
N ARG A 155 -16.77 -1.72 -22.48
CA ARG A 155 -16.82 -1.88 -21.02
C ARG A 155 -18.20 -2.33 -20.56
N ARG A 156 -18.23 -3.27 -19.62
CA ARG A 156 -19.45 -3.72 -18.96
C ARG A 156 -19.24 -3.64 -17.45
N ASP A 157 -20.18 -3.03 -16.73
CA ASP A 157 -20.09 -2.79 -15.29
C ASP A 157 -18.79 -2.09 -14.85
N TRP A 158 -18.32 -1.11 -15.63
CA TRP A 158 -17.06 -0.36 -15.42
C TRP A 158 -15.77 -1.19 -15.48
N ARG A 159 -15.86 -2.46 -15.85
CA ARG A 159 -14.74 -3.39 -16.01
C ARG A 159 -14.47 -3.68 -17.48
N PRO A 160 -13.22 -3.98 -17.85
CA PRO A 160 -12.88 -4.35 -19.22
C PRO A 160 -13.43 -5.74 -19.56
N VAL A 161 -13.67 -5.95 -20.86
CA VAL A 161 -14.07 -7.23 -21.44
C VAL A 161 -12.93 -7.72 -22.34
N TYR A 162 -12.64 -9.02 -22.28
CA TYR A 162 -11.59 -9.63 -23.10
C TYR A 162 -12.23 -10.34 -24.28
N PHE A 163 -11.79 -10.00 -25.49
CA PHE A 163 -12.30 -10.57 -26.73
C PHE A 163 -11.24 -11.48 -27.36
N GLU A 164 -11.70 -12.55 -27.98
CA GLU A 164 -10.85 -13.42 -28.78
C GLU A 164 -10.33 -12.69 -30.02
N LYS A 165 -9.02 -12.77 -30.28
CA LYS A 165 -8.39 -12.11 -31.43
C LYS A 165 -8.46 -12.93 -32.71
N ALA A 166 -8.43 -14.26 -32.57
CA ALA A 166 -8.22 -15.18 -33.68
C ALA A 166 -9.50 -15.44 -34.49
N SER A 167 -10.67 -15.26 -33.88
CA SER A 167 -11.94 -15.55 -34.50
C SER A 167 -12.90 -14.40 -34.21
N ASP A 168 -13.57 -13.88 -35.25
CA ASP A 168 -14.73 -12.98 -35.12
C ASP A 168 -15.95 -13.74 -34.55
N SER A 169 -15.69 -14.80 -33.78
CA SER A 169 -16.68 -15.59 -33.09
C SER A 169 -17.53 -14.63 -32.28
N GLY A 170 -16.92 -13.73 -31.50
CA GLY A 170 -17.58 -12.88 -30.49
C GLY A 170 -17.53 -13.49 -29.09
N SER A 171 -16.71 -14.53 -28.91
CA SER A 171 -16.44 -15.12 -27.61
C SER A 171 -15.68 -14.13 -26.73
N HIS A 172 -16.05 -14.03 -25.45
CA HIS A 172 -15.46 -13.06 -24.56
C HIS A 172 -15.50 -13.48 -23.09
N PHE A 173 -14.51 -13.00 -22.32
CA PHE A 173 -14.55 -13.05 -20.86
C PHE A 173 -15.06 -11.73 -20.31
N ARG A 174 -16.04 -11.82 -19.41
CA ARG A 174 -16.57 -10.66 -18.69
C ARG A 174 -16.70 -10.96 -17.21
N TYR A 175 -16.61 -9.93 -16.38
CA TYR A 175 -16.89 -10.06 -14.96
C TYR A 175 -18.41 -10.09 -14.73
N CYS A 176 -18.90 -11.09 -13.99
CA CYS A 176 -20.30 -11.22 -13.60
C CYS A 176 -20.48 -10.72 -12.16
N SER A 177 -21.21 -9.62 -11.99
CA SER A 177 -21.40 -8.99 -10.68
C SER A 177 -22.21 -9.84 -9.69
N SER A 178 -23.14 -10.68 -10.17
CA SER A 178 -23.95 -11.59 -9.33
C SER A 178 -23.12 -12.72 -8.74
N GLU A 179 -22.27 -13.35 -9.56
CA GLU A 179 -21.44 -14.50 -9.16
C GLU A 179 -20.08 -14.07 -8.58
N ARG A 180 -19.74 -12.79 -8.70
CA ARG A 180 -18.46 -12.20 -8.29
C ARG A 180 -17.24 -12.86 -8.96
N ALA A 181 -17.44 -13.46 -10.13
CA ALA A 181 -16.45 -14.23 -10.88
C ALA A 181 -16.33 -13.74 -12.33
N TRP A 182 -15.19 -14.02 -12.96
CA TRP A 182 -15.03 -13.89 -14.40
C TRP A 182 -15.71 -15.07 -15.08
N VAL A 183 -16.63 -14.79 -16.00
CA VAL A 183 -17.38 -15.79 -16.74
C VAL A 183 -16.98 -15.74 -18.21
N PHE A 184 -16.83 -16.91 -18.80
CA PHE A 184 -16.67 -17.08 -20.23
C PHE A 184 -18.04 -17.08 -20.89
N ARG A 185 -18.21 -16.31 -21.97
CA ARG A 185 -19.39 -16.38 -22.82
C ARG A 185 -18.94 -16.75 -24.22
N PRO A 186 -19.29 -17.94 -24.72
CA PRO A 186 -19.08 -18.25 -26.11
C PRO A 186 -19.94 -17.30 -26.94
N ALA A 187 -19.45 -16.95 -28.11
CA ALA A 187 -20.32 -16.36 -29.10
C ALA A 187 -21.32 -17.40 -29.55
N MET A 188 -22.59 -17.02 -29.52
CA MET A 188 -23.70 -17.92 -29.76
C MET A 188 -23.55 -18.70 -31.06
N ASP A 189 -23.97 -19.95 -31.03
CA ASP A 189 -25.12 -20.30 -31.88
C ASP A 189 -26.33 -20.52 -30.95
N VAL A 190 -27.34 -19.67 -31.18
CA VAL A 190 -28.80 -19.76 -30.98
C VAL A 190 -29.37 -20.34 -29.68
N ASP A 191 -30.34 -19.60 -29.14
CA ASP A 191 -31.31 -20.01 -28.13
C ASP A 191 -31.80 -21.46 -28.29
N GLU A 192 -31.81 -22.23 -27.20
CA GLU A 192 -32.74 -23.34 -26.99
C GLU A 192 -33.61 -23.03 -25.77
#